data_AF-A0AAV5SM00-F1
#
_entry.id   AF-A0AAV5SM00-F1
#
_cell.length_a   1.000
_cell.length_b   1.000
_cell.length_c   1.000
_cell.angle_alpha   90.00
_cell.angle_beta   90.00
_cell.angle_gamma   90.00
#
_symmetry.space_group_name_H-M   'P 1'
#
loop_
_entity.id
_entity.type
_entity.pdbx_description
1 polymer ?
#
loop_
_entity_poly.entity_id
_entity_poly.type
_entity_poly.pdbx_seq_one_letter_code
_entity_poly.pdbx_strand_id
1 'polypeptide(L)'
;ENWHSIIRSGLKNMSGTKYQLVGAAYGAGIYLSNASSMSAGYSTPFDERHISKNCLGKGCCFSMFRIGGTMSLMAVVEVVDTPAAYQYNQNREGRGDQVVVVKEEKWCSIRMLVAYGGHPPNVDLDAITQNAKHDIQYLRSFTRPHQQLGV
;
A
#
# COMPACT_ATOMS: atom_id res chain seq x y z
N GLU A 1 8.62 10.34 -4.68
CA GLU A 1 9.89 9.77 -5.21
C GLU A 1 10.11 8.29 -4.87
N ASN A 2 9.66 7.78 -3.71
CA ASN A 2 9.95 6.39 -3.28
C ASN A 2 9.29 5.26 -4.11
N TRP A 3 8.20 5.56 -4.82
CA TRP A 3 7.40 4.53 -5.53
C TRP A 3 8.21 3.70 -6.52
N HIS A 4 9.17 4.29 -7.21
CA HIS A 4 10.02 3.57 -8.16
C HIS A 4 10.85 2.46 -7.49
N SER A 5 11.38 2.73 -6.29
CA SER A 5 12.11 1.74 -5.50
C SER A 5 11.17 0.70 -4.91
N ILE A 6 10.05 1.14 -4.35
CA ILE A 6 9.03 0.28 -3.72
C ILE A 6 8.47 -0.75 -4.71
N ILE A 7 8.17 -0.34 -5.94
CA ILE A 7 7.61 -1.26 -6.96
C ILE A 7 8.59 -2.37 -7.34
N ARG A 8 9.90 -2.06 -7.37
CA ARG A 8 10.92 -3.05 -7.75
C ARG A 8 11.39 -3.93 -6.61
N SER A 9 11.43 -3.40 -5.40
CA SER A 9 12.04 -4.07 -4.25
C SER A 9 11.02 -4.52 -3.19
N GLY A 10 9.76 -4.15 -3.34
CA GLY A 10 8.72 -4.34 -2.34
C GLY A 10 8.74 -3.26 -1.25
N LEU A 11 7.85 -3.41 -0.27
CA LEU A 11 7.86 -2.59 0.94
C LEU A 11 9.03 -3.01 1.82
N LYS A 12 9.79 -2.01 2.31
CA LYS A 12 10.98 -2.21 3.13
C LYS A 12 10.79 -1.58 4.50
N ASN A 13 11.24 -2.26 5.55
CA ASN A 13 11.30 -1.66 6.88
C ASN A 13 12.51 -0.71 6.94
N MET A 14 12.24 0.59 6.90
CA MET A 14 13.29 1.62 6.95
C MET A 14 13.49 2.21 8.36
N SER A 15 12.86 1.64 9.38
CA SER A 15 12.95 2.14 10.76
C SER A 15 14.39 2.11 11.28
N GLY A 16 14.84 3.20 11.90
CA GLY A 16 16.20 3.37 12.41
C GLY A 16 17.29 3.56 11.35
N THR A 17 16.92 3.58 10.06
CA THR A 17 17.87 3.81 8.97
C THR A 17 17.91 5.29 8.57
N LYS A 18 18.96 5.68 7.83
CA LYS A 18 19.03 7.02 7.20
C LYS A 18 17.92 7.30 6.17
N TYR A 19 17.19 6.27 5.74
CA TYR A 19 16.08 6.38 4.79
C TYR A 19 14.72 6.48 5.48
N GLN A 20 14.68 6.52 6.82
CA GLN A 20 13.47 6.75 7.57
C GLN A 20 12.96 8.18 7.34
N LEU A 21 11.79 8.33 6.71
CA LEU A 21 11.16 9.64 6.51
C LEU A 21 10.40 10.14 7.73
N VAL A 22 9.72 9.24 8.44
CA VAL A 22 8.90 9.56 9.62
C VAL A 22 9.28 8.63 10.76
N GLY A 23 9.21 9.13 12.00
CA GLY A 23 9.49 8.37 13.21
C GLY A 23 8.77 7.03 13.32
N ALA A 24 9.33 6.11 14.12
CA ALA A 24 8.77 4.79 14.38
C ALA A 24 7.99 4.75 15.72
N ALA A 25 6.89 5.49 15.80
CA ALA A 25 6.13 5.72 17.04
C ALA A 25 5.59 4.44 17.72
N TYR A 26 5.31 3.40 16.94
CA TYR A 26 4.77 2.11 17.41
C TYR A 26 5.80 0.96 17.26
N GLY A 27 7.09 1.30 17.21
CA GLY A 27 8.18 0.36 17.01
C GLY A 27 8.60 0.20 15.54
N ALA A 28 9.67 -0.56 15.32
CA ALA A 28 10.23 -0.75 13.99
C ALA A 28 9.31 -1.63 13.11
N GLY A 29 8.98 -1.14 11.92
CA GLY A 29 8.19 -1.91 10.96
C GLY A 29 7.67 -1.09 9.77
N ILE A 30 6.83 -1.73 8.97
CA ILE A 30 6.07 -1.11 7.88
C ILE A 30 4.70 -0.72 8.42
N TYR A 31 4.34 0.56 8.29
CA TYR A 31 3.13 1.12 8.86
C TYR A 31 2.02 1.11 7.80
N LEU A 32 0.90 0.48 8.13
CA LEU A 32 -0.30 0.38 7.31
C LEU A 32 -1.50 0.92 8.08
N SER A 33 -2.57 1.29 7.36
CA SER A 33 -3.84 1.67 7.98
C SER A 33 -5.01 1.11 7.20
N ASN A 34 -6.12 0.86 7.91
CA ASN A 34 -7.40 0.52 7.31
C ASN A 34 -8.16 1.75 6.78
N ALA A 35 -7.69 2.97 7.06
CA ALA A 35 -8.31 4.22 6.64
C ALA A 35 -7.47 4.93 5.58
N SER A 36 -8.05 5.18 4.41
CA SER A 36 -7.35 5.86 3.31
C SER A 36 -6.97 7.30 3.67
N SER A 37 -7.76 7.98 4.49
CA SER A 37 -7.46 9.32 5.04
C SER A 37 -6.14 9.35 5.80
N MET A 38 -5.88 8.35 6.64
CA MET A 38 -4.64 8.19 7.39
C MET A 38 -3.46 8.00 6.43
N SER A 39 -3.56 7.07 5.48
CA SER A 39 -2.51 6.81 4.48
C SER A 39 -2.25 7.99 3.54
N ALA A 40 -3.28 8.79 3.24
CA ALA A 40 -3.16 9.98 2.42
C ALA A 40 -2.27 11.05 3.08
N GLY A 41 -2.30 11.16 4.41
CA GLY A 41 -1.42 12.06 5.16
C GLY A 41 0.07 11.75 4.99
N TYR A 42 0.41 10.50 4.64
CA TYR A 42 1.77 10.05 4.33
C TYR A 42 2.09 10.03 2.83
N SER A 43 1.10 10.32 1.99
CA SER A 43 1.26 10.37 0.54
C SER A 43 1.63 11.80 0.15
N THR A 44 2.92 12.07 0.01
CA THR A 44 3.36 13.40 -0.43
C THR A 44 2.97 13.62 -1.90
N PRO A 45 2.26 14.72 -2.22
CA PRO A 45 1.95 15.04 -3.59
C PRO A 45 3.23 15.28 -4.38
N PHE A 46 3.20 14.95 -5.66
CA PHE A 46 4.30 15.28 -6.56
C PHE A 46 4.57 16.79 -6.58
N ASP A 47 5.83 17.19 -6.37
CA ASP A 47 6.28 18.59 -6.47
C ASP A 47 6.93 18.82 -7.85
N GLU A 48 6.29 19.67 -8.64
CA GLU A 48 6.74 20.06 -9.99
C GLU A 48 8.14 20.67 -10.03
N ARG A 49 8.64 21.20 -8.90
CA ARG A 49 10.01 21.75 -8.80
C ARG A 49 11.11 20.71 -9.00
N HIS A 50 10.79 19.42 -8.94
CA HIS A 50 11.72 18.31 -9.22
C HIS A 50 11.71 17.87 -10.69
N ILE A 51 10.92 18.52 -11.56
CA ILE A 51 11.00 18.30 -13.00
C ILE A 51 12.20 19.04 -13.58
N SER A 52 13.01 18.35 -14.39
CA SER A 52 14.05 19.00 -15.18
C SER A 52 13.46 20.16 -15.99
N LYS A 53 14.07 21.35 -15.95
CA LYS A 53 13.63 22.53 -16.72
C LYS A 53 13.44 22.21 -18.22
N ASN A 54 14.17 21.22 -18.74
CA ASN A 54 14.09 20.75 -20.12
C ASN A 54 12.77 20.02 -20.46
N CYS A 55 12.01 19.56 -19.47
CA CYS A 55 10.74 18.87 -19.64
C CYS A 55 9.54 19.82 -19.59
N LEU A 56 9.61 20.91 -18.81
CA LEU A 56 8.54 21.92 -18.67
C LEU A 56 8.19 22.59 -20.01
N GLY A 57 9.21 22.85 -20.86
CA GLY A 57 9.02 23.51 -22.16
C GLY A 57 8.71 22.59 -23.34
N LYS A 58 8.96 21.28 -23.24
CA LYS A 58 8.95 20.36 -24.39
C LYS A 58 7.72 19.44 -24.47
N GLY A 59 6.81 19.49 -23.50
CA GLY A 59 5.61 18.62 -23.48
C GLY A 59 5.91 17.12 -23.40
N CYS A 60 7.14 16.75 -23.02
CA CYS A 60 7.66 15.38 -23.00
C CYS A 60 7.12 14.55 -21.81
N CYS A 61 6.76 15.21 -20.71
CA CYS A 61 6.18 14.56 -19.53
C CYS A 61 4.66 14.67 -19.59
N PHE A 62 3.98 13.53 -19.60
CA PHE A 62 2.53 13.29 -19.43
C PHE A 62 1.66 14.57 -19.36
N SER A 63 0.80 14.77 -20.37
CA SER A 63 -0.10 15.93 -20.52
C SER A 63 -0.99 16.24 -19.29
N MET A 64 -1.16 15.28 -18.39
CA MET A 64 -1.90 15.41 -17.13
C MET A 64 -1.31 16.44 -16.15
N PHE A 65 -0.01 16.74 -16.23
CA PHE A 65 0.64 17.76 -15.37
C PHE A 65 0.44 19.20 -15.85
N ARG A 66 -0.05 19.42 -17.08
CA ARG A 66 -0.30 20.79 -17.59
C ARG A 66 -1.51 21.48 -16.94
N ILE A 67 -2.32 20.76 -16.17
CA ILE A 67 -3.53 21.28 -15.50
C ILE A 67 -3.28 21.48 -13.99
N GLY A 68 -2.02 21.48 -13.53
CA GLY A 68 -1.70 21.75 -12.12
C GLY A 68 -2.22 20.70 -11.12
N GLY A 69 -2.57 19.50 -11.61
CA GLY A 69 -2.99 18.39 -10.76
C GLY A 69 -1.79 17.70 -10.14
N THR A 70 -1.73 17.61 -8.82
CA THR A 70 -0.78 16.74 -8.12
C THR A 70 -1.31 15.31 -8.16
N MET A 71 -0.52 14.38 -8.71
CA MET A 71 -0.83 12.95 -8.63
C MET A 71 -0.25 12.41 -7.33
N SER A 72 -1.10 11.76 -6.54
CA SER A 72 -0.73 10.98 -5.38
C SER A 72 -0.93 9.49 -5.67
N LEU A 73 -0.15 8.67 -5.00
CA LEU A 73 -0.23 7.22 -5.09
C LEU A 73 -0.42 6.67 -3.69
N MET A 74 -1.29 5.68 -3.56
CA MET A 74 -1.52 4.92 -2.34
C MET A 74 -1.45 3.43 -2.65
N ALA A 75 -0.77 2.65 -1.81
CA ALA A 75 -0.71 1.21 -1.96
C ALA A 75 -1.81 0.52 -1.16
N VAL A 76 -2.51 -0.40 -1.80
CA VAL A 76 -3.30 -1.42 -1.10
C VAL A 76 -2.39 -2.62 -0.89
N VAL A 77 -2.23 -2.98 0.37
CA VAL A 77 -1.26 -3.98 0.81
C VAL A 77 -2.01 -5.18 1.36
N GLU A 78 -1.68 -6.35 0.85
CA GLU A 78 -2.12 -7.63 1.40
C GLU A 78 -1.17 -8.01 2.55
N VAL A 79 -1.74 -8.43 3.68
CA VAL A 79 -0.99 -8.80 4.88
C VAL A 79 -1.42 -10.19 5.33
N VAL A 80 -0.45 -11.03 5.70
CA VAL A 80 -0.72 -12.36 6.23
C VAL A 80 -1.35 -12.24 7.62
N ASP A 81 -2.51 -12.87 7.78
CA ASP A 81 -3.26 -12.83 9.04
C ASP A 81 -2.69 -13.81 10.07
N THR A 82 -1.67 -13.37 10.82
CA THR A 82 -1.07 -14.12 11.92
C THR A 82 -0.50 -13.19 12.98
N PRO A 83 -0.56 -13.53 14.29
CA PRO A 83 -0.02 -12.69 15.36
C PRO A 83 1.49 -12.39 15.25
N ALA A 84 2.23 -13.22 14.50
CA ALA A 84 3.64 -13.00 14.23
C ALA A 84 3.88 -11.88 13.19
N ALA A 85 2.93 -11.64 12.29
CA ALA A 85 3.10 -10.76 11.14
C ALA A 85 3.07 -9.29 11.53
N TYR A 86 2.13 -8.92 12.38
CA TYR A 86 1.87 -7.52 12.68
C TYR A 86 1.45 -7.29 14.12
N GLN A 87 1.50 -6.03 14.53
CA GLN A 87 0.98 -5.55 15.80
C GLN A 87 -0.04 -4.45 15.53
N TYR A 88 -1.21 -4.58 16.14
CA TYR A 88 -2.16 -3.47 16.21
C TYR A 88 -1.68 -2.46 17.24
N ASN A 89 -1.72 -1.19 16.86
CA ASN A 89 -1.74 -0.15 17.87
C ASN A 89 -3.17 -0.03 18.40
N GLN A 90 -3.35 -0.23 19.71
CA GLN A 90 -4.61 0.02 20.41
C GLN A 90 -4.79 1.52 20.60
N ASN A 91 -5.07 2.25 19.52
CA ASN A 91 -5.76 3.52 19.66
C ASN A 91 -7.17 3.19 20.18
N ARG A 92 -7.40 3.54 21.46
CA ARG A 92 -8.63 3.49 22.26
C ARG A 92 -9.86 2.96 21.53
N GLU A 93 -10.43 1.87 22.07
CA GLU A 93 -11.76 1.34 21.77
C GLU A 93 -12.70 2.45 21.26
N GLY A 94 -13.09 2.38 19.98
CA GLY A 94 -14.16 3.22 19.42
C GLY A 94 -13.78 4.30 18.40
N ARG A 95 -12.53 4.44 17.92
CA ARG A 95 -12.22 5.30 16.75
C ARG A 95 -11.58 4.50 15.61
N GLY A 96 -12.23 4.53 14.45
CA GLY A 96 -12.10 3.58 13.34
C GLY A 96 -10.78 3.53 12.56
N ASP A 97 -9.81 4.39 12.86
CA ASP A 97 -8.55 4.47 12.09
C ASP A 97 -7.45 3.70 12.82
N GLN A 98 -7.36 2.41 12.51
CA GLN A 98 -6.35 1.51 13.06
C GLN A 98 -5.06 1.61 12.25
N VAL A 99 -3.95 1.76 12.97
CA VAL A 99 -2.61 1.63 12.41
C VAL A 99 -2.06 0.26 12.78
N VAL A 100 -1.54 -0.43 11.78
CA VAL A 100 -0.93 -1.75 11.90
C VAL A 100 0.54 -1.64 11.56
N VAL A 101 1.40 -2.23 12.40
CA VAL A 101 2.84 -2.29 12.15
C VAL A 101 3.20 -3.71 11.76
N VAL A 102 3.59 -3.89 10.50
CA VAL A 102 4.10 -5.16 9.98
C VAL A 102 5.59 -5.28 10.33
N LYS A 103 5.95 -6.35 11.04
CA LYS A 103 7.28 -6.51 11.66
C LYS A 103 8.36 -6.86 10.64
N GLU A 104 8.01 -7.66 9.64
CA GLU A 104 8.93 -8.14 8.60
C GLU A 104 8.28 -8.07 7.22
N GLU A 105 9.10 -7.79 6.21
CA GLU A 105 8.68 -7.58 4.82
C GLU A 105 7.97 -8.81 4.23
N LYS A 106 8.36 -10.02 4.65
CA LYS A 106 7.78 -11.29 4.18
C LYS A 106 6.29 -11.44 4.47
N TRP A 107 5.76 -10.66 5.40
CA TRP A 107 4.37 -10.75 5.85
C TRP A 107 3.40 -9.90 5.03
N CYS A 108 3.89 -9.10 4.09
CA CYS A 108 3.04 -8.23 3.29
C CYS A 108 3.51 -8.10 1.85
N SER A 109 2.58 -7.80 0.95
CA SER A 109 2.88 -7.50 -0.44
C SER A 109 1.94 -6.42 -0.97
N ILE A 110 2.42 -5.63 -1.94
CA ILE A 110 1.58 -4.66 -2.62
C ILE A 110 0.67 -5.43 -3.58
N ARG A 111 -0.64 -5.28 -3.38
CA ARG A 111 -1.66 -5.89 -4.25
C ARG A 111 -2.08 -4.94 -5.37
N MET A 112 -2.26 -3.66 -5.03
CA MET A 112 -2.70 -2.63 -5.96
C MET A 112 -2.04 -1.28 -5.66
N LEU A 113 -1.90 -0.45 -6.69
CA LEU A 113 -1.54 0.95 -6.57
C LEU A 113 -2.70 1.81 -7.04
N VAL A 114 -3.16 2.70 -6.19
CA VAL A 114 -4.25 3.62 -6.46
C VAL A 114 -3.66 4.99 -6.75
N ALA A 115 -3.75 5.42 -8.02
CA ALA A 115 -3.38 6.76 -8.44
C ALA A 115 -4.59 7.68 -8.37
N TYR A 116 -4.45 8.84 -7.74
CA TYR A 116 -5.52 9.82 -7.60
C TYR A 116 -4.97 11.26 -7.63
N GLY A 117 -5.83 12.21 -7.98
CA GLY A 117 -5.54 13.65 -7.90
C GLY A 117 -6.56 14.34 -7.00
N GLY A 118 -6.09 15.22 -6.10
CA GLY A 118 -6.95 15.90 -5.14
C GLY A 118 -7.28 15.06 -3.90
N HIS A 119 -8.56 14.83 -3.63
CA HIS A 119 -9.01 14.14 -2.41
C HIS A 119 -8.69 12.64 -2.46
N PRO A 120 -8.27 12.03 -1.33
CA PRO A 120 -8.00 10.62 -1.29
C PRO A 120 -9.28 9.81 -1.53
N PRO A 121 -9.20 8.72 -2.32
CA PRO A 121 -10.35 7.89 -2.59
C PRO A 121 -10.79 7.17 -1.33
N ASN A 122 -12.09 6.91 -1.19
CA ASN A 122 -12.58 5.95 -0.22
C ASN A 122 -12.32 4.54 -0.80
N VAL A 123 -11.50 3.76 -0.09
CA VAL A 123 -11.15 2.40 -0.51
C VAL A 123 -11.89 1.42 0.39
N ASP A 124 -12.86 0.72 -0.18
CA ASP A 124 -13.59 -0.33 0.52
C ASP A 124 -12.73 -1.59 0.65
N LEU A 125 -12.04 -1.71 1.79
CA LEU A 125 -11.17 -2.84 2.09
C LEU A 125 -11.95 -4.13 2.34
N ASP A 126 -13.20 -4.05 2.79
CA ASP A 126 -14.03 -5.23 3.05
C ASP A 126 -14.43 -5.91 1.74
N ALA A 127 -14.87 -5.12 0.76
CA ALA A 127 -15.15 -5.62 -0.59
C ALA A 127 -13.91 -6.25 -1.23
N ILE A 128 -12.74 -5.60 -1.11
CA ILE A 128 -11.47 -6.14 -1.63
C ILE A 128 -11.10 -7.46 -0.94
N THR A 129 -11.27 -7.52 0.38
CA THR A 129 -10.96 -8.71 1.19
C THR A 129 -11.89 -9.88 0.85
N GLN A 130 -13.18 -9.63 0.68
CA GLN A 130 -14.16 -10.66 0.29
C GLN A 130 -13.82 -11.27 -1.07
N ASN A 131 -13.49 -10.43 -2.05
CA ASN A 131 -13.07 -10.89 -3.38
C ASN A 131 -11.79 -11.72 -3.31
N ALA A 132 -10.79 -11.30 -2.53
CA ALA A 132 -9.56 -12.06 -2.35
C ALA A 132 -9.81 -13.44 -1.71
N LYS A 133 -10.72 -13.53 -0.72
CA LYS A 133 -11.10 -14.82 -0.12
C LYS A 133 -11.77 -15.75 -1.13
N HIS A 134 -12.63 -15.22 -1.98
CA HIS A 134 -13.28 -15.99 -3.03
C HIS A 134 -12.26 -16.53 -4.03
N ASP A 135 -11.30 -15.71 -4.47
CA ASP A 135 -10.24 -16.11 -5.40
C ASP A 135 -9.34 -17.21 -4.80
N ILE A 136 -8.96 -17.09 -3.53
CA ILE A 136 -8.17 -18.12 -2.83
C ILE A 136 -8.96 -19.43 -2.72
N GLN A 137 -10.25 -19.37 -2.39
CA GLN A 137 -11.10 -20.56 -2.34
C GLN A 137 -11.22 -21.22 -3.72
N TYR A 138 -11.37 -20.43 -4.77
CA TYR A 138 -11.36 -20.89 -6.15
C TYR A 138 -10.03 -21.60 -6.48
N LEU A 139 -8.88 -20.97 -6.24
CA LEU A 139 -7.56 -21.57 -6.52
C LEU A 139 -7.30 -22.87 -5.71
N ARG A 140 -7.81 -22.96 -4.48
CA ARG A 140 -7.76 -24.20 -3.67
C ARG A 140 -8.63 -25.32 -4.24
N SER A 141 -9.66 -25.00 -5.01
CA SER A 141 -10.49 -26.01 -5.68
C SER A 141 -9.79 -26.66 -6.88
N PHE A 142 -8.89 -25.94 -7.57
CA PHE A 142 -8.11 -26.46 -8.70
C PHE A 142 -6.85 -27.24 -8.28
N THR A 143 -6.36 -27.04 -7.07
CA THR A 143 -5.12 -27.67 -6.57
C THR A 143 -5.37 -28.95 -5.78
N ARG A 144 -6.63 -29.42 -5.67
CA ARG A 144 -6.88 -30.78 -5.13
C ARG A 144 -6.39 -31.80 -6.16
N PRO A 145 -5.43 -32.69 -5.83
CA PRO A 145 -5.08 -33.79 -6.73
C PRO A 145 -6.34 -34.63 -6.98
N HIS A 146 -6.54 -35.03 -8.24
CA HIS A 146 -7.54 -36.01 -8.65
C HIS A 146 -7.42 -37.26 -7.77
N GLN A 147 -8.22 -37.35 -6.72
CA GLN A 147 -8.30 -38.54 -5.88
C GLN A 147 -9.26 -39.51 -6.55
N GLN A 148 -8.67 -40.49 -7.25
CA GLN A 148 -9.17 -41.82 -7.60
C GLN A 148 -10.70 -41.96 -7.80
N LEU A 149 -11.11 -42.06 -9.07
CA LEU A 149 -12.29 -42.82 -9.46
C LEU A 149 -11.98 -44.30 -9.22
N GLY A 150 -12.39 -44.82 -8.06
CA GLY A 150 -12.54 -46.24 -7.83
C GLY A 150 -13.96 -46.65 -8.18
N VAL A 151 -14.12 -47.37 -9.29
CA VAL A 151 -14.93 -48.59 -9.42
C VAL A 151 -14.28 -49.46 -10.49
#